data_AF-A0A850GL79-F1
#
_entry.id   AF-A0A850GL79-F1
#
_cell.length_a   1.000
_cell.length_b   1.000
_cell.length_c   1.000
_cell.angle_alpha   90.00
_cell.angle_beta   90.00
_cell.angle_gamma   90.00
#
_symmetry.space_group_name_H-M   'P 1'
#
loop_
_entity.id
_entity.type
_entity.pdbx_description
1 polymer ?
#
loop_
_entity_poly.entity_id
_entity_poly.type
_entity_poly.pdbx_seq_one_letter_code
_entity_poly.pdbx_strand_id
1 'polypeptide(L)'
;MTAAPRTFVLTLFAALATSSGCERTPEADDTKVDPPADAQAREQHEALKREAHKEALAAALRSGRSVFIAADPLGAYAAGRAPAAPPPLSLADRQALRERLEIAKRDAGEIDERYLDPPEVVILRTLRFGLTRLYDELERHPQLRLDPQAGLRAVAETLDELEYRLLGADCDAACLELPAGLAADLPTLRDQLEGASLPALSGAKATATQLAARARGLAQRSAGVRGEDLDDAQGEALARDLAALAAALDEHAAWLATAEAAVPKASASAAWTDEAPPLRPGGVEELVRMPAHLGARALRRRLSVGERVDLDLERAVADGERFIGRWEAIETQLIGAETSAEAVLAEDPAAPPSVARCEALVERIREDLAAVEEVAAPELDCARFVQLHTPEAIPEGALALEILDRAVIEPQRRKLRGEELPELALIRGRWSEDVHRHLRRIMLLSRIEHPQARAQAVIEGREALCLSTAALWIHAERGAPADLTLGPACAMLGDPAAIDARVSADPDAALTGFGLSLIGDEPARMVGFDRFFWAPLGLMKTLSTPPGMHPDAFVLPDDPMPAPEPAIDVKVETFGADAQASE
;
A
#
# COMPACT_ATOMS: atom_id res chain seq x y z
N MET A 1 25.39 -40.74 -28.84
CA MET A 1 25.74 -40.12 -30.14
C MET A 1 26.49 -38.84 -29.86
N THR A 2 27.66 -38.72 -30.45
CA THR A 2 28.75 -37.80 -30.15
C THR A 2 28.57 -36.41 -30.76
N ALA A 3 28.87 -35.40 -29.93
CA ALA A 3 29.52 -34.10 -30.20
C ALA A 3 29.05 -33.18 -31.36
N ALA A 4 28.77 -31.92 -31.02
CA ALA A 4 29.53 -30.76 -31.55
C ALA A 4 29.21 -29.46 -30.77
N PRO A 5 30.21 -28.75 -30.20
CA PRO A 5 30.05 -27.39 -29.68
C PRO A 5 30.36 -26.34 -30.76
N ARG A 6 29.63 -25.23 -30.77
CA ARG A 6 29.90 -24.07 -31.63
C ARG A 6 30.74 -23.05 -30.87
N THR A 7 32.02 -22.97 -31.22
CA THR A 7 32.95 -21.89 -30.89
C THR A 7 33.16 -21.07 -32.16
N PHE A 8 32.90 -19.76 -32.15
CA PHE A 8 33.41 -18.83 -33.17
C PHE A 8 33.74 -17.49 -32.50
N VAL A 9 35.02 -17.27 -32.19
CA VAL A 9 36.00 -16.40 -32.89
C VAL A 9 36.01 -14.97 -32.31
N LEU A 10 36.93 -14.77 -31.37
CA LEU A 10 37.61 -13.51 -31.10
C LEU A 10 38.43 -13.10 -32.32
N THR A 11 38.40 -11.84 -32.71
CA THR A 11 39.42 -11.26 -33.61
C THR A 11 40.01 -10.02 -32.97
N LEU A 12 41.26 -10.19 -32.53
CA LEU A 12 42.23 -9.19 -32.10
C LEU A 12 42.67 -8.38 -33.34
N PHE A 13 42.69 -7.05 -33.26
CA PHE A 13 43.60 -6.23 -34.07
C PHE A 13 44.19 -5.13 -33.19
N ALA A 14 45.42 -5.38 -32.76
CA ALA A 14 46.33 -4.40 -32.20
C ALA A 14 47.52 -4.27 -33.16
N ALA A 15 48.15 -3.08 -33.09
CA ALA A 15 49.38 -2.65 -33.73
C ALA A 15 49.27 -2.09 -35.15
N LEU A 16 49.46 -0.76 -35.24
CA LEU A 16 50.54 -0.15 -36.02
C LEU A 16 50.81 1.26 -35.47
N ALA A 17 51.92 1.37 -34.75
CA ALA A 17 52.56 2.63 -34.40
C ALA A 17 53.80 2.78 -35.28
N THR A 18 53.83 3.78 -36.15
CA THR A 18 55.07 4.38 -36.69
C THR A 18 54.82 5.83 -37.11
N SER A 19 55.30 6.73 -36.26
CA SER A 19 56.07 7.95 -36.57
C SER A 19 55.85 8.65 -37.93
N SER A 20 55.26 9.83 -37.89
CA SER A 20 55.79 10.99 -38.62
C SER A 20 55.51 12.26 -37.82
N GLY A 21 56.56 13.06 -37.61
CA GLY A 21 56.55 14.21 -36.71
C GLY A 21 55.62 15.32 -37.16
N CYS A 22 54.99 15.96 -36.18
CA CYS A 22 54.56 17.35 -36.28
C CYS A 22 55.33 18.12 -35.21
N GLU A 23 56.00 19.18 -35.66
CA GLU A 23 56.81 20.07 -34.87
C GLU A 23 56.00 20.68 -33.71
N ARG A 24 56.69 20.76 -32.57
CA ARG A 24 56.23 21.41 -31.35
C ARG A 24 56.21 22.92 -31.60
N THR A 25 55.04 23.47 -31.91
CA THR A 25 54.84 24.93 -31.90
C THR A 25 55.02 25.45 -30.47
N PRO A 26 55.59 26.66 -30.30
CA PRO A 26 55.96 27.18 -28.99
C PRO A 26 54.73 27.44 -28.14
N GLU A 27 54.87 27.17 -26.84
CA GLU A 27 53.95 27.49 -25.75
C GLU A 27 53.37 28.90 -25.94
N ALA A 28 52.10 28.96 -26.36
CA ALA A 28 51.30 30.16 -26.18
C ALA A 28 50.90 30.20 -24.71
N ASP A 29 51.21 31.32 -24.07
CA ASP A 29 50.82 31.69 -22.71
C ASP A 29 49.44 31.12 -22.32
N ASP A 30 49.44 30.19 -21.38
CA ASP A 30 48.26 29.70 -20.69
C ASP A 30 47.78 30.76 -19.68
N THR A 31 47.44 31.95 -20.18
CA THR A 31 46.46 32.80 -19.52
C THR A 31 45.11 32.45 -20.13
N LYS A 32 44.55 31.32 -19.69
CA LYS A 32 43.10 31.08 -19.75
C LYS A 32 42.43 32.13 -18.87
N VAL A 33 42.25 33.32 -19.42
CA VAL A 33 41.23 34.25 -18.98
C VAL A 33 39.93 33.66 -19.51
N ASP A 34 39.20 32.94 -18.66
CA ASP A 34 37.81 32.64 -18.95
C ASP A 34 37.12 33.97 -19.30
N PRO A 35 36.55 34.13 -20.51
CA PRO A 35 35.81 35.34 -20.82
C PRO A 35 34.73 35.50 -19.75
N PRO A 36 34.45 36.73 -19.26
CA PRO A 36 33.32 36.94 -18.39
C PRO A 36 32.09 36.53 -19.20
N ALA A 37 31.59 35.32 -18.96
CA ALA A 37 30.33 34.88 -19.53
C ALA A 37 29.32 35.93 -19.06
N ASP A 38 28.82 36.69 -20.02
CA ASP A 38 27.87 37.77 -19.81
C ASP A 38 26.83 37.29 -18.79
N ALA A 39 26.66 38.03 -17.70
CA ALA A 39 25.74 37.65 -16.65
C ALA A 39 24.35 37.35 -17.22
N GLN A 40 23.99 38.06 -18.31
CA GLN A 40 22.77 37.84 -19.08
C GLN A 40 22.74 36.48 -19.79
N ALA A 41 23.85 36.02 -20.37
CA ALA A 41 23.94 34.71 -21.02
C ALA A 41 23.85 33.56 -20.00
N ARG A 42 24.43 33.74 -18.80
CA ARG A 42 24.28 32.79 -17.69
C ARG A 42 22.83 32.72 -17.22
N GLU A 43 22.19 33.88 -17.01
CA GLU A 43 20.78 33.95 -16.60
C GLU A 43 19.84 33.30 -17.64
N GLN A 44 20.07 33.55 -18.93
CA GLN A 44 19.32 32.90 -20.01
C GLN A 44 19.53 31.39 -20.05
N HIS A 45 20.76 30.91 -19.86
CA HIS A 45 21.05 29.49 -19.81
C HIS A 45 20.36 28.81 -18.61
N GLU A 46 20.39 29.44 -17.44
CA GLU A 46 19.69 28.95 -16.24
C GLU A 46 18.16 28.99 -16.40
N ALA A 47 17.61 29.97 -17.10
CA ALA A 47 16.19 29.99 -17.47
C ALA A 47 15.81 28.83 -18.40
N LEU A 48 16.64 28.54 -19.41
CA LEU A 48 16.42 27.40 -20.32
C LEU A 48 16.47 26.06 -19.58
N LYS A 49 17.39 25.90 -18.62
CA LYS A 49 17.42 24.68 -17.78
C LYS A 49 16.17 24.52 -16.95
N ARG A 50 15.68 25.61 -16.33
CA ARG A 50 14.42 25.59 -15.56
C ARG A 50 13.25 25.13 -16.41
N GLU A 51 13.08 25.72 -17.60
CA GLU A 51 12.03 25.27 -18.53
C GLU A 51 12.21 23.81 -18.96
N ALA A 52 13.44 23.38 -19.29
CA ALA A 52 13.70 22.00 -19.68
C ALA A 52 13.35 21.00 -18.56
N HIS A 53 13.67 21.30 -17.30
CA HIS A 53 13.33 20.44 -16.16
C HIS A 53 11.82 20.45 -15.84
N LYS A 54 11.13 21.57 -16.07
CA LYS A 54 9.66 21.64 -15.96
C LYS A 54 8.98 20.79 -17.03
N GLU A 55 9.44 20.87 -18.27
CA GLU A 55 8.95 20.03 -19.37
C GLU A 55 9.24 18.54 -19.11
N ALA A 56 10.43 18.22 -18.61
CA ALA A 56 10.80 16.86 -18.21
C ALA A 56 9.91 16.33 -17.09
N LEU A 57 9.58 17.16 -16.08
CA LEU A 57 8.64 16.79 -15.02
C LEU A 57 7.24 16.50 -15.59
N ALA A 58 6.73 17.34 -16.47
CA ALA A 58 5.44 17.11 -17.12
C ALA A 58 5.43 15.82 -17.95
N ALA A 59 6.54 15.46 -18.60
CA ALA A 59 6.70 14.19 -19.31
C ALA A 59 6.75 12.99 -18.34
N ALA A 60 7.58 13.08 -17.30
CA ALA A 60 7.72 12.04 -16.28
C ALA A 60 6.40 11.77 -15.55
N LEU A 61 5.56 12.78 -15.32
CA LEU A 61 4.22 12.61 -14.74
C LEU A 61 3.30 11.78 -15.63
N ARG A 62 3.36 11.95 -16.96
CA ARG A 62 2.58 11.13 -17.90
C ARG A 62 3.07 9.68 -17.90
N SER A 63 4.38 9.47 -17.94
CA SER A 63 4.99 8.13 -17.83
C SER A 63 4.60 7.46 -16.51
N GLY A 64 4.73 8.19 -15.40
CA GLY A 64 4.34 7.75 -14.06
C GLY A 64 2.85 7.38 -13.97
N ARG A 65 1.96 8.23 -14.48
CA ARG A 65 0.52 7.94 -14.53
C ARG A 65 0.24 6.62 -15.27
N SER A 66 0.85 6.40 -16.43
CA SER A 66 0.66 5.14 -17.17
C SER A 66 1.14 3.92 -16.39
N VAL A 67 2.19 4.07 -15.59
CA VAL A 67 2.71 2.99 -14.72
C VAL A 67 1.76 2.75 -13.54
N PHE A 68 1.32 3.79 -12.84
CA PHE A 68 0.44 3.64 -11.69
C PHE A 68 -0.95 3.11 -12.06
N ILE A 69 -1.51 3.51 -13.20
CA ILE A 69 -2.75 2.90 -13.73
C ILE A 69 -2.56 1.41 -14.02
N ALA A 70 -1.41 1.02 -14.59
CA ALA A 70 -1.14 -0.38 -14.88
C ALA A 70 -0.85 -1.21 -13.62
N ALA A 71 -0.31 -0.59 -12.57
CA ALA A 71 -0.04 -1.25 -11.29
C ALA A 71 -1.30 -1.44 -10.46
N ASP A 72 -2.20 -0.46 -10.46
CA ASP A 72 -3.46 -0.48 -9.71
C ASP A 72 -4.62 0.06 -10.55
N PRO A 73 -5.11 -0.72 -11.53
CA PRO A 73 -6.21 -0.30 -12.40
C PRO A 73 -7.51 -0.06 -11.62
N LEU A 74 -7.73 -0.81 -10.53
CA LEU A 74 -8.89 -0.66 -9.68
C LEU A 74 -8.88 0.68 -8.93
N GLY A 75 -7.74 1.04 -8.33
CA GLY A 75 -7.55 2.35 -7.71
C GLY A 75 -7.70 3.50 -8.70
N ALA A 76 -7.22 3.32 -9.94
CA ALA A 76 -7.40 4.29 -11.02
C ALA A 76 -8.87 4.43 -11.44
N TYR A 77 -9.61 3.32 -11.51
CA TYR A 77 -11.05 3.32 -11.79
C TYR A 77 -11.87 3.99 -10.69
N ALA A 78 -11.59 3.66 -9.41
CA ALA A 78 -12.21 4.30 -8.25
C ALA A 78 -11.98 5.83 -8.22
N ALA A 79 -10.83 6.29 -8.75
CA ALA A 79 -10.50 7.70 -8.89
C ALA A 79 -11.02 8.36 -10.19
N GLY A 80 -11.73 7.63 -11.06
CA GLY A 80 -12.23 8.13 -12.35
C GLY A 80 -11.12 8.45 -13.36
N ARG A 81 -9.99 7.74 -13.31
CA ARG A 81 -8.78 8.01 -14.13
C ARG A 81 -8.53 7.01 -15.24
N ALA A 82 -9.15 5.84 -15.16
CA ALA A 82 -9.06 4.74 -16.12
C ALA A 82 -10.37 3.93 -16.10
N PRO A 83 -10.70 3.20 -17.18
CA PRO A 83 -11.76 2.19 -17.11
C PRO A 83 -11.38 1.07 -16.14
N ALA A 84 -12.38 0.33 -15.65
CA ALA A 84 -12.15 -0.85 -14.84
C ALA A 84 -11.31 -1.89 -15.60
N ALA A 85 -10.34 -2.49 -14.92
CA ALA A 85 -9.55 -3.60 -15.44
C ALA A 85 -9.08 -4.48 -14.27
N PRO A 86 -8.84 -5.78 -14.50
CA PRO A 86 -8.35 -6.67 -13.46
C PRO A 86 -6.94 -6.24 -12.99
N PRO A 87 -6.61 -6.45 -11.69
CA PRO A 87 -5.27 -6.21 -11.18
C PRO A 87 -4.23 -7.12 -11.89
N PRO A 88 -2.96 -6.70 -12.00
CA PRO A 88 -1.92 -7.44 -12.73
C PRO A 88 -1.47 -8.69 -11.95
N LEU A 89 -2.30 -9.73 -11.95
CA LEU A 89 -2.06 -10.98 -11.24
C LEU A 89 -1.19 -11.93 -12.06
N SER A 90 -1.23 -11.87 -13.39
CA SER A 90 -0.46 -12.77 -14.25
C SER A 90 1.03 -12.38 -14.32
N LEU A 91 1.91 -13.35 -14.59
CA LEU A 91 3.33 -13.07 -14.80
C LEU A 91 3.56 -12.15 -16.01
N ALA A 92 2.75 -12.29 -17.07
CA ALA A 92 2.86 -11.49 -18.28
C ALA A 92 2.54 -10.01 -18.01
N ASP A 93 1.47 -9.72 -17.26
CA ASP A 93 1.10 -8.36 -16.91
C ASP A 93 2.15 -7.70 -16.02
N ARG A 94 2.73 -8.45 -15.08
CA ARG A 94 3.82 -7.95 -14.23
C ARG A 94 5.12 -7.70 -15.00
N GLN A 95 5.41 -8.51 -16.01
CA GLN A 95 6.55 -8.24 -16.91
C GLN A 95 6.32 -6.97 -17.73
N ALA A 96 5.11 -6.79 -18.28
CA ALA A 96 4.76 -5.57 -19.00
C ALA A 96 4.81 -4.33 -18.08
N LEU A 97 4.38 -4.47 -16.81
CA LEU A 97 4.47 -3.40 -15.82
C LEU A 97 5.92 -3.02 -15.50
N ARG A 98 6.81 -4.02 -15.32
CA ARG A 98 8.25 -3.80 -15.10
C ARG A 98 8.87 -2.97 -16.23
N GLU A 99 8.61 -3.33 -17.48
CA GLU A 99 9.17 -2.62 -18.63
C GLU A 99 8.76 -1.14 -18.65
N ARG A 100 7.49 -0.85 -18.34
CA ARG A 100 6.98 0.52 -18.23
C ARG A 100 7.62 1.28 -17.06
N LEU A 101 7.76 0.61 -15.93
CA LEU A 101 8.34 1.18 -14.72
C LEU A 101 9.79 1.61 -14.91
N GLU A 102 10.62 0.79 -15.56
CA GLU A 102 12.02 1.11 -15.82
C GLU A 102 12.19 2.39 -16.64
N ILE A 103 11.29 2.62 -17.61
CA ILE A 103 11.28 3.85 -18.40
C ILE A 103 10.90 5.04 -17.50
N ALA A 104 9.78 4.96 -16.78
CA ALA A 104 9.31 6.06 -15.94
C ALA A 104 10.32 6.43 -14.82
N LYS A 105 10.99 5.43 -14.24
CA LYS A 105 12.02 5.63 -13.21
C LYS A 105 13.25 6.33 -13.76
N ARG A 106 13.69 5.97 -14.98
CA ARG A 106 14.77 6.68 -15.68
C ARG A 106 14.39 8.14 -15.93
N ASP A 107 13.24 8.38 -16.53
CA ASP A 107 12.75 9.73 -16.85
C ASP A 107 12.67 10.61 -15.59
N ALA A 108 12.11 10.09 -14.50
CA ALA A 108 12.03 10.82 -13.23
C ALA A 108 13.39 11.00 -12.54
N GLY A 109 14.34 10.08 -12.75
CA GLY A 109 15.68 10.12 -12.18
C GLY A 109 16.57 11.22 -12.78
N GLU A 110 16.34 11.60 -14.03
CA GLU A 110 17.15 12.60 -14.75
C GLU A 110 16.82 14.07 -14.38
N ILE A 111 15.73 14.30 -13.65
CA ILE A 111 15.27 15.65 -13.29
C ILE A 111 16.03 16.18 -12.07
N ASP A 112 16.64 17.36 -12.17
CA ASP A 112 17.35 17.99 -11.06
C ASP A 112 16.42 18.96 -10.31
N GLU A 113 16.18 18.66 -9.03
CA GLU A 113 15.28 19.41 -8.14
C GLU A 113 15.65 20.89 -8.01
N ARG A 114 16.92 21.25 -8.21
CA ARG A 114 17.40 22.64 -8.07
C ARG A 114 16.84 23.60 -9.12
N TYR A 115 16.31 23.06 -10.22
CA TYR A 115 15.70 23.84 -11.31
C TYR A 115 14.17 23.86 -11.26
N LEU A 116 13.58 23.31 -10.20
CA LEU A 116 12.14 23.26 -10.01
C LEU A 116 11.70 24.22 -8.90
N ASP A 117 10.47 24.71 -9.02
CA ASP A 117 9.84 25.47 -7.95
C ASP A 117 9.43 24.52 -6.79
N PRO A 118 9.29 25.00 -5.54
CA PRO A 118 9.04 24.12 -4.39
C PRO A 118 7.85 23.14 -4.55
N PRO A 119 6.70 23.53 -5.13
CA PRO A 119 5.60 22.59 -5.39
C PRO A 119 5.97 21.48 -6.39
N GLU A 120 6.76 21.81 -7.41
CA GLU A 120 7.24 20.86 -8.42
C GLU A 120 8.24 19.86 -7.82
N VAL A 121 9.07 20.31 -6.87
CA VAL A 121 9.95 19.43 -6.09
C VAL A 121 9.14 18.42 -5.28
N VAL A 122 8.05 18.83 -4.63
CA VAL A 122 7.15 17.91 -3.90
C VAL A 122 6.54 16.88 -4.85
N ILE A 123 6.08 17.32 -6.03
CA ILE A 123 5.53 16.43 -7.06
C ILE A 123 6.59 15.42 -7.51
N LEU A 124 7.81 15.87 -7.83
CA LEU A 124 8.90 15.00 -8.27
C LEU A 124 9.29 13.98 -7.20
N ARG A 125 9.43 14.41 -5.93
CA ARG A 125 9.75 13.52 -4.82
C ARG A 125 8.67 12.47 -4.60
N THR A 126 7.41 12.87 -4.71
CA THR A 126 6.26 11.97 -4.61
C THR A 126 6.23 10.96 -5.76
N LEU A 127 6.48 11.41 -6.99
CA LEU A 127 6.59 10.55 -8.16
C LEU A 127 7.71 9.52 -8.00
N ARG A 128 8.92 9.97 -7.62
CA ARG A 128 10.09 9.10 -7.35
C ARG A 128 9.80 8.10 -6.24
N PHE A 129 9.14 8.54 -5.18
CA PHE A 129 8.68 7.67 -4.11
C PHE A 129 7.78 6.56 -4.64
N GLY A 130 6.72 6.90 -5.38
CA GLY A 130 5.78 5.92 -5.92
C GLY A 130 6.44 4.91 -6.87
N LEU A 131 7.30 5.39 -7.77
CA LEU A 131 8.05 4.53 -8.71
C LEU A 131 9.03 3.62 -7.98
N THR A 132 9.73 4.12 -6.97
CA THR A 132 10.69 3.32 -6.19
C THR A 132 9.98 2.27 -5.34
N ARG A 133 8.83 2.63 -4.76
CA ARG A 133 7.95 1.70 -4.05
C ARG A 133 7.50 0.55 -4.94
N LEU A 134 6.99 0.87 -6.13
CA LEU A 134 6.55 -0.14 -7.10
C LEU A 134 7.73 -1.00 -7.58
N TYR A 135 8.91 -0.40 -7.77
CA TYR A 135 10.12 -1.14 -8.11
C TYR A 135 10.50 -2.13 -7.01
N ASP A 136 10.46 -1.70 -5.75
CA ASP A 136 10.71 -2.57 -4.62
C ASP A 136 9.67 -3.70 -4.55
N GLU A 137 8.39 -3.43 -4.79
CA GLU A 137 7.31 -4.43 -4.83
C GLU A 137 7.46 -5.43 -5.99
N LEU A 138 8.02 -5.04 -7.13
CA LEU A 138 8.17 -5.95 -8.28
C LEU A 138 9.48 -6.73 -8.28
N GLU A 139 10.59 -6.09 -7.86
CA GLU A 139 11.93 -6.66 -7.96
C GLU A 139 12.48 -7.17 -6.64
N ARG A 140 12.38 -6.37 -5.58
CA ARG A 140 13.06 -6.66 -4.31
C ARG A 140 12.18 -7.49 -3.36
N HIS A 141 10.87 -7.26 -3.37
CA HIS A 141 9.87 -7.85 -2.44
C HIS A 141 8.58 -8.24 -3.17
N PRO A 142 8.65 -9.18 -4.13
CA PRO A 142 7.51 -9.59 -4.92
C PRO A 142 6.47 -10.33 -4.08
N GLN A 143 5.48 -9.59 -3.56
CA GLN A 143 4.47 -10.10 -2.63
C GLN A 143 3.77 -11.36 -3.15
N LEU A 144 3.35 -11.39 -4.42
CA LEU A 144 2.69 -12.57 -5.02
C LEU A 144 3.57 -13.85 -5.04
N ARG A 145 4.89 -13.73 -4.87
CA ARG A 145 5.81 -14.88 -4.81
C ARG A 145 6.01 -15.41 -3.40
N LEU A 146 5.77 -14.58 -2.37
CA LEU A 146 6.13 -14.88 -0.98
C LEU A 146 4.96 -14.77 0.01
N ASP A 147 3.82 -14.23 -0.43
CA ASP A 147 2.62 -14.04 0.36
C ASP A 147 1.40 -14.59 -0.41
N PRO A 148 0.85 -15.74 0.01
CA PRO A 148 -0.31 -16.33 -0.63
C PRO A 148 -1.59 -15.47 -0.49
N GLN A 149 -1.62 -14.48 0.41
CA GLN A 149 -2.76 -13.56 0.56
C GLN A 149 -2.77 -12.44 -0.48
N ALA A 150 -1.62 -12.10 -1.08
CA ALA A 150 -1.49 -10.88 -1.87
C ALA A 150 -2.45 -10.83 -3.08
N GLY A 151 -2.62 -11.94 -3.80
CA GLY A 151 -3.58 -12.05 -4.90
C GLY A 151 -5.03 -12.05 -4.40
N LEU A 152 -5.31 -12.70 -3.28
CA LEU A 152 -6.64 -12.76 -2.67
C LEU A 152 -7.11 -11.39 -2.16
N ARG A 153 -6.19 -10.56 -1.63
CA ARG A 153 -6.49 -9.16 -1.27
C ARG A 153 -6.93 -8.34 -2.48
N ALA A 154 -6.29 -8.53 -3.63
CA ALA A 154 -6.70 -7.86 -4.87
C ALA A 154 -8.10 -8.32 -5.36
N VAL A 155 -8.43 -9.60 -5.18
CA VAL A 155 -9.79 -10.12 -5.43
C VAL A 155 -10.80 -9.51 -4.46
N ALA A 156 -10.47 -9.42 -3.17
CA ALA A 156 -11.32 -8.81 -2.16
C ALA A 156 -11.63 -7.35 -2.48
N GLU A 157 -10.60 -6.54 -2.77
CA GLU A 157 -10.73 -5.14 -3.17
C GLU A 157 -11.60 -4.99 -4.43
N THR A 158 -11.45 -5.88 -5.41
CA THR A 158 -12.26 -5.85 -6.64
C THR A 158 -13.73 -6.18 -6.37
N LEU A 159 -14.01 -7.13 -5.47
CA LEU A 159 -15.39 -7.44 -5.05
C LEU A 159 -16.00 -6.28 -4.25
N ASP A 160 -15.21 -5.58 -3.41
CA ASP A 160 -15.64 -4.37 -2.70
C ASP A 160 -16.02 -3.26 -3.67
N GLU A 161 -15.17 -2.99 -4.67
CA GLU A 161 -15.44 -1.98 -5.70
C GLU A 161 -16.67 -2.35 -6.53
N LEU A 162 -16.78 -3.60 -6.98
CA LEU A 162 -17.92 -4.07 -7.76
C LEU A 162 -19.22 -3.90 -6.96
N GLU A 163 -19.24 -4.30 -5.70
CA GLU A 163 -20.41 -4.14 -4.84
C GLU A 163 -20.76 -2.66 -4.64
N TYR A 164 -19.76 -1.79 -4.42
CA TYR A 164 -19.97 -0.35 -4.37
C TYR A 164 -20.62 0.19 -5.65
N ARG A 165 -20.12 -0.22 -6.83
CA ARG A 165 -20.66 0.25 -8.11
C ARG A 165 -22.05 -0.27 -8.42
N LEU A 166 -22.30 -1.52 -8.07
CA LEU A 166 -23.63 -2.10 -8.20
C LEU A 166 -24.65 -1.38 -7.31
N LEU A 167 -24.26 -0.94 -6.12
CA LEU A 167 -25.10 -0.12 -5.23
C LEU A 167 -25.39 1.27 -5.82
N GLY A 168 -24.39 1.90 -6.45
CA GLY A 168 -24.50 3.21 -7.08
C GLY A 168 -25.17 3.23 -8.46
N ALA A 169 -25.48 2.07 -9.04
CA ALA A 169 -25.91 1.94 -10.44
C ALA A 169 -24.89 2.49 -11.46
N ASP A 170 -23.61 2.54 -11.09
CA ASP A 170 -22.53 3.16 -11.88
C ASP A 170 -21.49 2.14 -12.36
N CYS A 171 -21.93 0.91 -12.67
CA CYS A 171 -21.08 -0.16 -13.19
C CYS A 171 -21.22 -0.26 -14.72
N ASP A 172 -20.20 0.20 -15.45
CA ASP A 172 -20.13 0.07 -16.91
C ASP A 172 -19.79 -1.37 -17.35
N ALA A 173 -19.72 -1.60 -18.67
CA ALA A 173 -19.40 -2.92 -19.21
C ALA A 173 -18.05 -3.46 -18.70
N ALA A 174 -17.04 -2.60 -18.56
CA ALA A 174 -15.73 -3.01 -18.07
C ALA A 174 -15.77 -3.42 -16.60
N CYS A 175 -16.57 -2.72 -15.78
CA CYS A 175 -16.85 -3.07 -14.39
C CYS A 175 -17.55 -4.43 -14.28
N LEU A 176 -18.52 -4.72 -15.15
CA LEU A 176 -19.23 -6.01 -15.19
C LEU A 176 -18.34 -7.19 -15.61
N GLU A 177 -17.28 -6.93 -16.39
CA GLU A 177 -16.32 -7.95 -16.86
C GLU A 177 -15.23 -8.29 -15.82
N LEU A 178 -15.10 -7.52 -14.73
CA LEU A 178 -14.08 -7.74 -13.70
C LEU A 178 -14.08 -9.17 -13.12
N PRO A 179 -15.22 -9.79 -12.77
CA PRO A 179 -15.23 -11.15 -12.23
C PRO A 179 -14.69 -12.19 -13.21
N ALA A 180 -14.98 -12.05 -14.51
CA ALA A 180 -14.48 -12.95 -15.54
C ALA A 180 -12.96 -12.85 -15.70
N GLY A 181 -12.42 -11.62 -15.71
CA GLY A 181 -10.97 -11.38 -15.74
C GLY A 181 -10.27 -12.01 -14.53
N LEU A 182 -10.78 -11.76 -13.32
CA LEU A 182 -10.23 -12.37 -12.10
C LEU A 182 -10.28 -13.90 -12.11
N ALA A 183 -11.38 -14.49 -12.58
CA ALA A 183 -11.52 -15.94 -12.68
C ALA A 183 -10.48 -16.56 -13.62
N ALA A 184 -10.13 -15.86 -14.71
CA ALA A 184 -9.10 -16.28 -15.65
C ALA A 184 -7.67 -16.14 -15.08
N ASP A 185 -7.42 -15.10 -14.28
CA ASP A 185 -6.10 -14.80 -13.73
C ASP A 185 -5.76 -15.57 -12.45
N LEU A 186 -6.76 -15.93 -11.65
CA LEU A 186 -6.56 -16.60 -10.35
C LEU A 186 -5.72 -17.89 -10.43
N PRO A 187 -5.89 -18.78 -11.43
CA PRO A 187 -5.03 -19.96 -11.58
C PRO A 187 -3.55 -19.63 -11.71
N THR A 188 -3.21 -18.45 -12.26
CA THR A 188 -1.81 -18.04 -12.45
C THR A 188 -1.09 -17.77 -11.13
N LEU A 189 -1.80 -17.49 -10.03
CA LEU A 189 -1.21 -17.26 -8.72
C LEU A 189 -0.44 -18.49 -8.22
N ARG A 190 -0.93 -19.69 -8.55
CA ARG A 190 -0.28 -20.96 -8.22
C ARG A 190 1.14 -21.04 -8.79
N ASP A 191 1.31 -20.64 -10.04
CA ASP A 191 2.57 -20.79 -10.77
C ASP A 191 3.62 -19.76 -10.34
N GLN A 192 3.22 -18.79 -9.52
CA GLN A 192 4.04 -17.67 -9.08
C GLN A 192 4.47 -17.80 -7.61
N LEU A 193 3.76 -18.57 -6.78
CA LEU A 193 4.09 -18.71 -5.37
C LEU A 193 5.34 -19.58 -5.17
N GLU A 194 6.40 -18.97 -4.68
CA GLU A 194 7.72 -19.58 -4.49
C GLU A 194 8.03 -19.95 -3.05
N GLY A 195 7.51 -19.18 -2.10
CA GLY A 195 7.66 -19.45 -0.69
C GLY A 195 6.44 -19.01 0.10
N ALA A 196 6.12 -19.76 1.15
CA ALA A 196 5.09 -19.36 2.10
C ALA A 196 5.32 -20.00 3.46
N SER A 197 4.82 -19.36 4.51
CA SER A 197 4.71 -19.98 5.83
C SER A 197 3.43 -20.84 5.89
N LEU A 198 3.39 -21.85 6.78
CA LEU A 198 2.16 -22.63 6.96
C LEU A 198 0.98 -21.78 7.46
N PRO A 199 1.14 -20.88 8.46
CA PRO A 199 0.04 -20.00 8.85
C PRO A 199 -0.49 -19.16 7.69
N ALA A 200 0.38 -18.62 6.83
CA ALA A 200 -0.04 -17.83 5.67
C ALA A 200 -0.82 -18.67 4.64
N LEU A 201 -0.41 -19.92 4.37
CA LEU A 201 -1.18 -20.83 3.50
C LEU A 201 -2.56 -21.14 4.09
N SER A 202 -2.61 -21.42 5.39
CA SER A 202 -3.87 -21.73 6.08
C SER A 202 -4.81 -20.52 6.11
N GLY A 203 -4.27 -19.33 6.36
CA GLY A 203 -4.96 -18.05 6.27
C GLY A 203 -5.50 -17.81 4.87
N ALA A 204 -4.66 -17.95 3.83
CA ALA A 204 -5.06 -17.72 2.45
C ALA A 204 -6.16 -18.70 2.02
N LYS A 205 -6.11 -19.95 2.46
CA LYS A 205 -7.18 -20.93 2.23
C LYS A 205 -8.50 -20.48 2.84
N ALA A 206 -8.47 -19.99 4.08
CA ALA A 206 -9.66 -19.46 4.74
C ALA A 206 -10.21 -18.23 4.01
N THR A 207 -9.34 -17.28 3.63
CA THR A 207 -9.69 -16.10 2.84
C THR A 207 -10.32 -16.48 1.49
N ALA A 208 -9.70 -17.40 0.74
CA ALA A 208 -10.22 -17.86 -0.55
C ALA A 208 -11.62 -18.48 -0.41
N THR A 209 -11.84 -19.27 0.64
CA THR A 209 -13.16 -19.86 0.94
C THR A 209 -14.22 -18.79 1.25
N GLN A 210 -13.85 -17.77 2.03
CA GLN A 210 -14.72 -16.64 2.36
C GLN A 210 -15.05 -15.81 1.12
N LEU A 211 -14.06 -15.50 0.29
CA LEU A 211 -14.25 -14.78 -0.98
C LEU A 211 -15.10 -15.58 -1.96
N ALA A 212 -14.95 -16.91 -2.03
CA ALA A 212 -15.80 -17.77 -2.84
C ALA A 212 -17.26 -17.68 -2.38
N ALA A 213 -17.51 -17.76 -1.07
CA ALA A 213 -18.86 -17.59 -0.50
C ALA A 213 -19.45 -16.21 -0.81
N ARG A 214 -18.64 -15.15 -0.70
CA ARG A 214 -19.04 -13.79 -1.04
C ARG A 214 -19.40 -13.64 -2.51
N ALA A 215 -18.57 -14.13 -3.44
CA ALA A 215 -18.84 -14.11 -4.87
C ALA A 215 -20.12 -14.90 -5.22
N ARG A 216 -20.35 -16.06 -4.62
CA ARG A 216 -21.63 -16.81 -4.80
C ARG A 216 -22.83 -16.01 -4.29
N GLY A 217 -22.70 -15.36 -3.12
CA GLY A 217 -23.74 -14.51 -2.57
C GLY A 217 -24.08 -13.34 -3.50
N LEU A 218 -23.06 -12.66 -4.03
CA LEU A 218 -23.25 -11.59 -5.01
C LEU A 218 -23.85 -12.11 -6.33
N ALA A 219 -23.45 -13.29 -6.82
CA ALA A 219 -24.03 -13.89 -8.02
C ALA A 219 -25.54 -14.13 -7.87
N GLN A 220 -25.96 -14.67 -6.72
CA GLN A 220 -27.38 -14.93 -6.42
C GLN A 220 -28.20 -13.64 -6.34
N ARG A 221 -27.62 -12.58 -5.79
CA ARG A 221 -28.31 -11.29 -5.57
C ARG A 221 -28.34 -10.43 -6.83
N SER A 222 -27.27 -10.45 -7.62
CA SER A 222 -27.14 -9.69 -8.88
C SER A 222 -28.10 -10.17 -9.97
N ALA A 223 -28.43 -11.47 -10.03
CA ALA A 223 -29.40 -12.01 -10.99
C ALA A 223 -30.81 -11.39 -10.90
N GLY A 224 -31.14 -10.75 -9.77
CA GLY A 224 -32.42 -10.06 -9.57
C GLY A 224 -32.32 -8.53 -9.60
N VAL A 225 -31.13 -7.96 -9.76
CA VAL A 225 -30.95 -6.50 -9.77
C VAL A 225 -31.57 -5.96 -11.04
N ARG A 226 -32.73 -5.31 -10.89
CA ARG A 226 -33.39 -4.59 -11.96
C ARG A 226 -33.16 -3.10 -11.74
N GLY A 227 -32.56 -2.44 -12.71
CA GLY A 227 -32.37 -0.99 -12.71
C GLY A 227 -32.58 -0.42 -14.10
N GLU A 228 -32.62 0.90 -14.20
CA GLU A 228 -32.61 1.57 -15.51
C GLU A 228 -31.33 1.25 -16.31
N ASP A 229 -30.24 0.87 -15.63
CA ASP A 229 -28.89 0.75 -16.20
C ASP A 229 -28.38 -0.69 -16.39
N LEU A 230 -29.01 -1.71 -15.79
CA LEU A 230 -28.66 -3.12 -15.99
C LEU A 230 -29.86 -3.86 -16.58
N ASP A 231 -29.72 -4.29 -17.83
CA ASP A 231 -30.71 -5.17 -18.44
C ASP A 231 -30.60 -6.61 -17.92
N ASP A 232 -31.67 -7.40 -18.12
CA ASP A 232 -31.73 -8.79 -17.63
C ASP A 232 -30.55 -9.64 -18.17
N ALA A 233 -30.06 -9.37 -19.38
CA ALA A 233 -28.97 -10.11 -19.99
C ALA A 233 -27.62 -9.79 -19.34
N GLN A 234 -27.38 -8.51 -18.99
CA GLN A 234 -26.21 -8.06 -18.24
C GLN A 234 -26.21 -8.62 -16.82
N GLY A 235 -27.36 -8.61 -16.13
CA GLY A 235 -27.51 -9.22 -14.81
C GLY A 235 -27.23 -10.72 -14.81
N GLU A 236 -27.73 -11.45 -15.80
CA GLU A 236 -27.45 -12.89 -15.97
C GLU A 236 -25.98 -13.17 -16.32
N ALA A 237 -25.34 -12.32 -17.14
CA ALA A 237 -23.93 -12.43 -17.46
C ALA A 237 -23.05 -12.21 -16.22
N LEU A 238 -23.29 -11.13 -15.48
CA LEU A 238 -22.58 -10.84 -14.23
C LEU A 238 -22.72 -11.98 -13.21
N ALA A 239 -23.93 -12.51 -13.03
CA ALA A 239 -24.17 -13.63 -12.12
C ALA A 239 -23.38 -14.89 -12.53
N ARG A 240 -23.28 -15.15 -13.84
CA ARG A 240 -22.47 -16.26 -14.37
C ARG A 240 -20.97 -16.06 -14.11
N ASP A 241 -20.47 -14.85 -14.33
CA ASP A 241 -19.05 -14.52 -14.17
C ASP A 241 -18.64 -14.52 -12.68
N LEU A 242 -19.51 -14.05 -11.79
CA LEU A 242 -19.32 -14.18 -10.33
C LEU A 242 -19.34 -15.65 -9.87
N ALA A 243 -20.21 -16.49 -10.46
CA ALA A 243 -20.21 -17.92 -10.19
C ALA A 243 -18.92 -18.60 -10.69
N ALA A 244 -18.39 -18.18 -11.83
CA ALA A 244 -17.10 -18.64 -12.34
C ALA A 244 -15.93 -18.23 -11.42
N LEU A 245 -15.92 -16.98 -10.95
CA LEU A 245 -14.95 -16.49 -9.97
C LEU A 245 -15.01 -17.29 -8.66
N ALA A 246 -16.21 -17.57 -8.15
CA ALA A 246 -16.36 -18.40 -6.96
C ALA A 246 -15.81 -19.81 -7.15
N ALA A 247 -16.05 -20.44 -8.31
CA ALA A 247 -15.50 -21.76 -8.61
C ALA A 247 -13.96 -21.74 -8.70
N ALA A 248 -13.38 -20.69 -9.30
CA ALA A 248 -11.94 -20.50 -9.34
C ALA A 248 -11.35 -20.33 -7.93
N LEU A 249 -12.01 -19.58 -7.05
CA LEU A 249 -11.61 -19.41 -5.64
C LEU A 249 -11.68 -20.72 -4.85
N ASP A 250 -12.71 -21.54 -5.07
CA ASP A 250 -12.82 -22.87 -4.46
C ASP A 250 -11.69 -23.80 -4.94
N GLU A 251 -11.35 -23.78 -6.23
CA GLU A 251 -10.20 -24.51 -6.78
C GLU A 251 -8.88 -24.02 -6.17
N HIS A 252 -8.70 -22.71 -6.05
CA HIS A 252 -7.52 -22.11 -5.44
C HIS A 252 -7.39 -22.50 -3.96
N ALA A 253 -8.50 -22.49 -3.20
CA ALA A 253 -8.53 -22.95 -1.81
C ALA A 253 -8.14 -24.43 -1.68
N ALA A 254 -8.62 -25.29 -2.59
CA ALA A 254 -8.24 -26.70 -2.62
C ALA A 254 -6.76 -26.91 -2.95
N TRP A 255 -6.21 -26.09 -3.87
CA TRP A 255 -4.78 -26.09 -4.14
C TRP A 255 -3.96 -25.62 -2.92
N LEU A 256 -4.36 -24.56 -2.23
CA LEU A 256 -3.71 -24.08 -1.01
C LEU A 256 -3.69 -25.15 0.09
N ALA A 257 -4.76 -25.93 0.25
CA ALA A 257 -4.80 -27.05 1.18
C ALA A 257 -3.81 -28.17 0.78
N THR A 258 -3.68 -28.43 -0.52
CA THR A 258 -2.70 -29.40 -1.05
C THR A 258 -1.27 -28.89 -0.83
N ALA A 259 -1.03 -27.60 -1.07
CA ALA A 259 0.25 -26.95 -0.82
C ALA A 259 0.61 -27.03 0.67
N GLU A 260 -0.28 -26.61 1.58
CA GLU A 260 -0.12 -26.68 3.04
C GLU A 260 0.31 -28.08 3.52
N ALA A 261 -0.26 -29.14 2.96
CA ALA A 261 0.09 -30.52 3.28
C ALA A 261 1.41 -31.00 2.66
N ALA A 262 1.81 -30.44 1.52
CA ALA A 262 2.97 -30.86 0.74
C ALA A 262 4.25 -30.09 1.09
N VAL A 263 4.16 -28.87 1.65
CA VAL A 263 5.36 -28.06 1.91
C VAL A 263 6.28 -28.76 2.92
N PRO A 264 7.56 -29.03 2.57
CA PRO A 264 8.50 -29.70 3.47
C PRO A 264 8.75 -28.87 4.73
N LYS A 265 9.38 -29.46 5.76
CA LYS A 265 9.81 -28.67 6.92
C LYS A 265 10.80 -27.59 6.48
N ALA A 266 10.68 -26.40 7.06
CA ALA A 266 11.61 -25.30 6.81
C ALA A 266 13.03 -25.77 7.16
N SER A 267 13.99 -25.49 6.27
CA SER A 267 15.38 -25.71 6.61
C SER A 267 15.78 -24.74 7.72
N ALA A 268 16.77 -25.12 8.53
CA ALA A 268 17.32 -24.21 9.56
C ALA A 268 17.94 -22.94 8.97
N SER A 269 18.18 -22.91 7.66
CA SER A 269 18.71 -21.77 6.92
C SER A 269 17.64 -20.93 6.22
N ALA A 270 16.37 -21.34 6.27
CA ALA A 270 15.28 -20.58 5.67
C ALA A 270 15.03 -19.32 6.52
N ALA A 271 15.24 -18.16 5.91
CA ALA A 271 14.96 -16.87 6.51
C ALA A 271 14.19 -16.03 5.50
N TRP A 272 13.40 -15.08 6.00
CA TRP A 272 12.90 -14.00 5.16
C TRP A 272 14.11 -13.11 4.80
N THR A 273 14.78 -13.42 3.70
CA THR A 273 15.98 -12.71 3.23
C THR A 273 15.62 -11.49 2.39
N ASP A 274 16.56 -10.54 2.31
CA ASP A 274 16.42 -9.32 1.50
C ASP A 274 16.52 -9.58 -0.02
N GLU A 275 17.10 -10.71 -0.41
CA GLU A 275 17.20 -11.11 -1.81
C GLU A 275 15.94 -11.88 -2.18
N ALA A 276 15.10 -11.28 -3.04
CA ALA A 276 14.07 -12.03 -3.74
C ALA A 276 14.72 -13.21 -4.46
N PRO A 277 14.11 -14.40 -4.48
CA PRO A 277 14.61 -15.45 -5.33
C PRO A 277 14.68 -14.93 -6.79
N PRO A 278 15.61 -15.40 -7.63
CA PRO A 278 15.64 -14.99 -9.03
C PRO A 278 14.37 -15.47 -9.74
N LEU A 279 13.77 -14.64 -10.60
CA LEU A 279 12.63 -15.03 -11.44
C LEU A 279 13.05 -16.18 -12.34
N ARG A 280 12.41 -17.35 -12.20
CA ARG A 280 12.69 -18.52 -13.04
C ARG A 280 11.68 -18.59 -14.19
N PRO A 281 12.14 -18.54 -15.46
CA PRO A 281 11.28 -18.86 -16.59
C PRO A 281 10.79 -20.31 -16.47
N GLY A 282 9.48 -20.52 -16.43
CA GLY A 282 8.87 -21.86 -16.31
C GLY A 282 8.20 -22.16 -14.96
N GLY A 283 8.19 -21.20 -14.03
CA GLY A 283 7.50 -21.34 -12.75
C GLY A 283 8.32 -22.06 -11.68
N VAL A 284 7.67 -22.35 -10.55
CA VAL A 284 8.28 -22.92 -9.35
C VAL A 284 8.13 -24.44 -9.36
N GLU A 285 9.24 -25.18 -9.35
CA GLU A 285 9.20 -26.65 -9.27
C GLU A 285 8.79 -27.16 -7.88
N GLU A 286 9.14 -26.44 -6.80
CA GLU A 286 8.81 -26.78 -5.42
C GLU A 286 8.64 -25.52 -4.55
N LEU A 287 7.55 -25.47 -3.77
CA LEU A 287 7.25 -24.39 -2.83
C LEU A 287 8.18 -24.47 -1.60
N VAL A 288 8.90 -23.39 -1.32
CA VAL A 288 9.81 -23.31 -0.16
C VAL A 288 9.02 -22.96 1.11
N ARG A 289 9.26 -23.70 2.20
CA ARG A 289 8.69 -23.34 3.50
C ARG A 289 9.44 -22.17 4.13
N MET A 290 8.74 -21.08 4.32
CA MET A 290 9.22 -19.92 5.05
C MET A 290 8.92 -20.03 6.55
N PRO A 291 9.71 -19.39 7.42
CA PRO A 291 9.38 -19.25 8.84
C PRO A 291 8.01 -18.58 9.03
N ALA A 292 7.30 -18.91 10.11
CA ALA A 292 6.01 -18.29 10.44
C ALA A 292 6.18 -16.79 10.75
N HIS A 293 7.26 -16.45 11.47
CA HIS A 293 7.58 -15.09 11.87
C HIS A 293 8.58 -14.48 10.89
N LEU A 294 8.53 -13.16 10.70
CA LEU A 294 9.33 -12.49 9.68
C LEU A 294 10.79 -12.30 10.14
N GLY A 295 10.99 -12.01 11.42
CA GLY A 295 12.22 -11.46 11.95
C GLY A 295 12.29 -9.93 11.80
N ALA A 296 12.97 -9.26 12.72
CA ALA A 296 13.00 -7.79 12.81
C ALA A 296 13.47 -7.09 11.51
N ARG A 297 14.44 -7.67 10.80
CA ARG A 297 14.96 -7.10 9.54
C ARG A 297 13.91 -7.15 8.42
N ALA A 298 13.32 -8.32 8.20
CA ALA A 298 12.30 -8.49 7.18
C ALA A 298 11.04 -7.68 7.49
N LEU A 299 10.65 -7.60 8.77
CA LEU A 299 9.56 -6.74 9.21
C LEU A 299 9.84 -5.26 8.88
N ARG A 300 10.98 -4.70 9.30
CA ARG A 300 11.35 -3.31 8.95
C ARG A 300 11.33 -3.07 7.45
N ARG A 301 11.85 -4.01 6.67
CA ARG A 301 11.88 -3.89 5.21
C ARG A 301 10.48 -3.93 4.61
N ARG A 302 9.61 -4.81 5.11
CA ARG A 302 8.22 -4.91 4.67
C ARG A 302 7.47 -3.60 4.90
N LEU A 303 7.62 -3.02 6.10
CA LEU A 303 7.07 -1.71 6.47
C LEU A 303 7.64 -0.57 5.63
N SER A 304 8.95 -0.60 5.35
CA SER A 304 9.62 0.41 4.55
C SER A 304 9.34 0.29 3.06
N VAL A 305 8.87 -0.86 2.56
CA VAL A 305 8.45 -1.02 1.17
C VAL A 305 6.96 -0.72 1.01
N GLY A 306 6.08 -1.35 1.79
CA GLY A 306 4.64 -1.22 1.61
C GLY A 306 4.13 0.20 1.89
N GLU A 307 4.50 0.75 3.06
CA GLU A 307 4.02 2.05 3.54
C GLU A 307 5.14 3.08 3.71
N ARG A 308 6.41 2.69 3.46
CA ARG A 308 7.61 3.53 3.66
C ARG A 308 7.69 4.15 5.04
N VAL A 309 7.28 3.37 6.04
CA VAL A 309 7.37 3.76 7.44
C VAL A 309 8.75 3.37 7.95
N ASP A 310 9.59 4.36 8.26
CA ASP A 310 10.84 4.15 8.98
C ASP A 310 10.53 3.90 10.46
N LEU A 311 10.31 2.63 10.78
CA LEU A 311 9.88 2.21 12.11
C LEU A 311 11.06 1.88 13.02
N ASP A 312 11.21 2.67 14.09
CA ASP A 312 11.94 2.22 15.27
C ASP A 312 11.09 1.19 16.02
N LEU A 313 11.36 -0.09 15.76
CA LEU A 313 10.61 -1.22 16.33
C LEU A 313 10.57 -1.19 17.87
N GLU A 314 11.65 -0.79 18.53
CA GLU A 314 11.67 -0.80 20.00
C GLU A 314 10.73 0.26 20.55
N ARG A 315 10.79 1.46 19.98
CA ARG A 315 9.89 2.54 20.32
C ARG A 315 8.44 2.23 19.93
N ALA A 316 8.21 1.63 18.77
CA ALA A 316 6.87 1.32 18.27
C ALA A 316 6.12 0.33 19.19
N VAL A 317 6.82 -0.70 19.66
CA VAL A 317 6.28 -1.66 20.63
C VAL A 317 6.05 -0.99 21.98
N ALA A 318 7.02 -0.23 22.49
CA ALA A 318 6.90 0.46 23.77
C ALA A 318 5.76 1.50 23.79
N ASP A 319 5.55 2.20 22.67
CA ASP A 319 4.46 3.16 22.52
C ASP A 319 3.09 2.47 22.34
N GLY A 320 3.05 1.17 22.03
CA GLY A 320 1.80 0.39 21.85
C GLY A 320 0.82 0.54 23.02
N GLU A 321 1.29 0.37 24.26
CA GLU A 321 0.48 0.56 25.47
C GLU A 321 -0.06 1.99 25.60
N ARG A 322 0.76 3.00 25.25
CA ARG A 322 0.33 4.40 25.23
C ARG A 322 -0.81 4.61 24.24
N PHE A 323 -0.73 4.01 23.05
CA PHE A 323 -1.76 4.15 22.03
C PHE A 323 -3.05 3.42 22.38
N ILE A 324 -2.94 2.22 22.98
CA ILE A 324 -4.09 1.49 23.51
C ILE A 324 -4.80 2.32 24.59
N GLY A 325 -4.06 2.90 25.54
CA GLY A 325 -4.64 3.76 26.58
C GLY A 325 -5.32 5.03 26.03
N ARG A 326 -4.88 5.55 24.88
CA ARG A 326 -5.59 6.63 24.18
C ARG A 326 -6.93 6.17 23.63
N TRP A 327 -7.02 4.95 23.14
CA TRP A 327 -8.28 4.39 22.65
C TRP A 327 -9.29 4.14 23.78
N GLU A 328 -8.84 3.75 24.96
CA GLU A 328 -9.68 3.72 26.17
C GLU A 328 -10.22 5.11 26.54
N ALA A 329 -9.41 6.17 26.32
CA ALA A 329 -9.87 7.53 26.51
C ALA A 329 -10.93 7.94 25.47
N ILE A 330 -10.80 7.49 24.21
CA ILE A 330 -11.84 7.70 23.18
C ILE A 330 -13.13 6.95 23.54
N GLU A 331 -13.02 5.70 24.01
CA GLU A 331 -14.17 4.95 24.52
C GLU A 331 -14.91 5.74 25.60
N THR A 332 -14.17 6.23 26.59
CA THR A 332 -14.72 7.04 27.69
C THR A 332 -15.40 8.30 27.18
N GLN A 333 -14.87 8.94 26.13
CA GLN A 333 -15.46 10.15 25.54
C GLN A 333 -16.73 9.88 24.73
N LEU A 334 -16.77 8.79 23.97
CA LEU A 334 -17.88 8.49 23.06
C LEU A 334 -19.04 7.76 23.74
N ILE A 335 -18.72 6.90 24.72
CA ILE A 335 -19.67 5.98 25.37
C ILE A 335 -19.95 6.41 26.81
N GLY A 336 -18.93 6.91 27.52
CA GLY A 336 -19.01 7.34 28.92
C GLY A 336 -18.17 6.48 29.85
N ALA A 337 -17.80 7.02 31.02
CA ALA A 337 -16.92 6.34 31.97
C ALA A 337 -17.59 5.18 32.74
N GLU A 338 -18.93 5.15 32.77
CA GLU A 338 -19.71 4.18 33.55
C GLU A 338 -20.16 2.97 32.71
N THR A 339 -19.90 2.96 31.40
CA THR A 339 -20.38 1.92 30.47
C THR A 339 -19.27 1.55 29.50
N SER A 340 -18.99 0.25 29.35
CA SER A 340 -18.03 -0.23 28.36
C SER A 340 -18.67 -0.46 26.99
N ALA A 341 -17.88 -0.37 25.93
CA ALA A 341 -18.31 -0.71 24.57
C ALA A 341 -18.90 -2.12 24.48
N GLU A 342 -18.27 -3.10 25.15
CA GLU A 342 -18.76 -4.47 25.18
C GLU A 342 -20.16 -4.60 25.81
N ALA A 343 -20.43 -3.83 26.86
CA ALA A 343 -21.74 -3.85 27.51
C ALA A 343 -22.83 -3.31 26.57
N VAL A 344 -22.53 -2.24 25.82
CA VAL A 344 -23.44 -1.67 24.81
C VAL A 344 -23.72 -2.68 23.70
N LEU A 345 -22.69 -3.35 23.17
CA LEU A 345 -22.85 -4.32 22.08
C LEU A 345 -23.58 -5.60 22.51
N ALA A 346 -23.44 -6.02 23.77
CA ALA A 346 -24.18 -7.17 24.29
C ALA A 346 -25.71 -6.98 24.24
N GLU A 347 -26.17 -5.73 24.16
CA GLU A 347 -27.58 -5.33 24.06
C GLU A 347 -28.02 -5.00 22.62
N ASP A 348 -27.19 -5.25 21.60
CA ASP A 348 -27.48 -4.96 20.19
C ASP A 348 -27.87 -6.24 19.40
N PRO A 349 -29.17 -6.62 19.38
CA PRO A 349 -29.59 -7.85 18.73
C PRO A 349 -29.45 -7.77 17.20
N ALA A 350 -28.83 -8.81 16.63
CA ALA A 350 -28.75 -8.95 15.18
C ALA A 350 -30.14 -9.21 14.57
N ALA A 351 -30.47 -8.50 13.49
CA ALA A 351 -31.68 -8.73 12.70
C ALA A 351 -31.38 -8.65 11.20
N PRO A 352 -32.13 -9.34 10.32
CA PRO A 352 -31.94 -9.22 8.88
C PRO A 352 -32.11 -7.77 8.41
N PRO A 353 -31.28 -7.28 7.47
CA PRO A 353 -31.44 -5.94 6.93
C PRO A 353 -32.81 -5.81 6.23
N SER A 354 -33.45 -4.65 6.34
CA SER A 354 -34.70 -4.35 5.65
C SER A 354 -34.69 -2.93 5.14
N VAL A 355 -35.50 -2.64 4.11
CA VAL A 355 -35.53 -1.31 3.48
C VAL A 355 -35.89 -0.25 4.51
N ALA A 356 -36.92 -0.50 5.32
CA ALA A 356 -37.34 0.41 6.38
C ALA A 356 -36.26 0.63 7.46
N ARG A 357 -35.47 -0.39 7.82
CA ARG A 357 -34.36 -0.24 8.77
C ARG A 357 -33.25 0.62 8.18
N CYS A 358 -32.88 0.37 6.93
CA CYS A 358 -31.89 1.17 6.22
C CYS A 358 -32.35 2.63 6.08
N GLU A 359 -33.57 2.87 5.60
CA GLU A 359 -34.12 4.22 5.42
C GLU A 359 -34.14 4.99 6.75
N ALA A 360 -34.61 4.36 7.83
CA ALA A 360 -34.62 4.99 9.15
C ALA A 360 -33.21 5.39 9.64
N LEU A 361 -32.20 4.55 9.40
CA LEU A 361 -30.81 4.86 9.74
C LEU A 361 -30.23 5.97 8.84
N VAL A 362 -30.49 5.93 7.54
CA VAL A 362 -30.06 6.98 6.60
C VAL A 362 -30.66 8.34 6.97
N GLU A 363 -31.97 8.38 7.28
CA GLU A 363 -32.62 9.62 7.74
C GLU A 363 -32.00 10.14 9.04
N ARG A 364 -31.79 9.27 10.04
CA ARG A 364 -31.14 9.67 11.29
C ARG A 364 -29.73 10.22 11.06
N ILE A 365 -28.91 9.52 10.28
CA ILE A 365 -27.56 9.95 9.94
C ILE A 365 -27.60 11.31 9.21
N ARG A 366 -28.58 11.51 8.32
CA ARG A 366 -28.77 12.80 7.63
C ARG A 366 -29.12 13.93 8.59
N GLU A 367 -30.04 13.69 9.52
CA GLU A 367 -30.46 14.69 10.52
C GLU A 367 -29.28 15.06 11.43
N ASP A 368 -28.55 14.08 11.95
CA ASP A 368 -27.41 14.29 12.84
C ASP A 368 -26.24 15.02 12.14
N LEU A 369 -26.03 14.75 10.85
CA LEU A 369 -24.97 15.38 10.06
C LEU A 369 -25.35 16.72 9.42
N ALA A 370 -26.63 17.13 9.47
CA ALA A 370 -27.10 18.35 8.81
C ALA A 370 -26.41 19.64 9.28
N ALA A 371 -25.84 19.63 10.50
CA ALA A 371 -25.09 20.75 11.07
C ALA A 371 -23.59 20.74 10.78
N VAL A 372 -23.07 19.72 10.09
CA VAL A 372 -21.65 19.59 9.74
C VAL A 372 -21.45 20.03 8.29
N GLU A 373 -21.09 21.31 8.09
CA GLU A 373 -21.03 21.95 6.77
C GLU A 373 -20.08 21.23 5.78
N GLU A 374 -19.02 20.58 6.28
CA GLU A 374 -18.04 19.89 5.46
C GLU A 374 -18.50 18.50 4.98
N VAL A 375 -19.64 18.01 5.47
CA VAL A 375 -20.14 16.66 5.19
C VAL A 375 -21.39 16.73 4.31
N ALA A 376 -21.27 16.22 3.09
CA ALA A 376 -22.43 16.07 2.20
C ALA A 376 -23.48 15.15 2.84
N ALA A 377 -24.76 15.38 2.50
CA ALA A 377 -25.85 14.53 2.95
C ALA A 377 -25.65 13.09 2.47
N PRO A 378 -26.01 12.07 3.29
CA PRO A 378 -25.89 10.68 2.89
C PRO A 378 -26.82 10.35 1.72
N GLU A 379 -26.24 9.72 0.69
CA GLU A 379 -26.95 9.20 -0.48
C GLU A 379 -26.79 7.68 -0.52
N LEU A 380 -27.91 6.95 -0.39
CA LEU A 380 -27.93 5.48 -0.47
C LEU A 380 -29.31 5.00 -0.94
N ASP A 381 -29.33 4.16 -1.98
CA ASP A 381 -30.52 3.41 -2.36
C ASP A 381 -30.69 2.22 -1.41
N CYS A 382 -31.55 2.37 -0.40
CA CYS A 382 -31.79 1.35 0.61
C CYS A 382 -32.44 0.07 0.05
N ALA A 383 -33.22 0.15 -1.03
CA ALA A 383 -33.81 -1.04 -1.64
C ALA A 383 -32.72 -1.88 -2.31
N ARG A 384 -31.83 -1.22 -3.05
CA ARG A 384 -30.68 -1.85 -3.69
C ARG A 384 -29.63 -2.31 -2.68
N PHE A 385 -29.39 -1.54 -1.61
CA PHE A 385 -28.55 -1.94 -0.49
C PHE A 385 -29.02 -3.26 0.11
N VAL A 386 -30.30 -3.36 0.51
CA VAL A 386 -30.84 -4.60 1.09
C VAL A 386 -30.82 -5.76 0.10
N GLN A 387 -31.02 -5.48 -1.19
CA GLN A 387 -30.94 -6.49 -2.24
C GLN A 387 -29.53 -7.05 -2.43
N LEU A 388 -28.50 -6.19 -2.40
CA LEU A 388 -27.10 -6.56 -2.66
C LEU A 388 -26.34 -6.98 -1.40
N HIS A 389 -26.82 -6.61 -0.22
CA HIS A 389 -26.20 -7.00 1.03
C HIS A 389 -26.58 -8.43 1.43
N THR A 390 -25.81 -9.03 2.34
CA THR A 390 -26.05 -10.40 2.78
C THR A 390 -27.36 -10.49 3.60
N PRO A 391 -28.19 -11.54 3.44
CA PRO A 391 -29.45 -11.67 4.19
C PRO A 391 -29.24 -12.08 5.67
N GLU A 392 -28.00 -12.27 6.09
CA GLU A 392 -27.66 -12.62 7.47
C GLU A 392 -28.04 -11.48 8.42
N ALA A 393 -28.33 -11.86 9.66
CA ALA A 393 -28.69 -10.90 10.68
C ALA A 393 -27.49 -10.00 11.01
N ILE A 394 -27.69 -8.68 10.94
CA ILE A 394 -26.70 -7.66 11.24
C ILE A 394 -27.16 -6.85 12.47
N PRO A 395 -26.30 -6.66 13.50
CA PRO A 395 -26.55 -5.73 14.61
C PRO A 395 -26.72 -4.30 14.12
N GLU A 396 -27.44 -3.47 14.87
CA GLU A 396 -27.75 -2.10 14.47
C GLU A 396 -26.47 -1.25 14.37
N GLY A 397 -25.53 -1.42 15.29
CA GLY A 397 -24.24 -0.71 15.27
C GLY A 397 -23.42 -1.03 14.01
N ALA A 398 -23.36 -2.30 13.61
CA ALA A 398 -22.66 -2.73 12.40
C ALA A 398 -23.37 -2.22 11.12
N LEU A 399 -24.70 -2.25 11.08
CA LEU A 399 -25.47 -1.72 9.96
C LEU A 399 -25.27 -0.21 9.80
N ALA A 400 -25.26 0.55 10.91
CA ALA A 400 -25.01 1.98 10.89
C ALA A 400 -23.60 2.32 10.39
N LEU A 401 -22.57 1.53 10.75
CA LEU A 401 -21.21 1.70 10.22
C LEU A 401 -21.13 1.41 8.73
N GLU A 402 -21.78 0.36 8.24
CA GLU A 402 -21.82 0.04 6.80
C GLU A 402 -22.49 1.16 6.01
N ILE A 403 -23.63 1.69 6.50
CA ILE A 403 -24.31 2.83 5.88
C ILE A 403 -23.41 4.07 5.90
N LEU A 404 -22.75 4.37 7.02
CA LEU A 404 -21.85 5.51 7.14
C LEU A 404 -20.68 5.42 6.14
N ASP A 405 -20.10 4.24 5.99
CA ASP A 405 -19.01 3.99 5.06
C ASP A 405 -19.46 4.20 3.61
N ARG A 406 -20.59 3.61 3.21
CA ARG A 406 -21.07 3.62 1.81
C ARG A 406 -21.72 4.93 1.40
N ALA A 407 -22.48 5.56 2.30
CA ALA A 407 -23.30 6.73 2.00
C ALA A 407 -22.58 8.06 2.26
N VAL A 408 -21.53 8.06 3.10
CA VAL A 408 -20.84 9.29 3.51
C VAL A 408 -19.34 9.21 3.25
N ILE A 409 -18.63 8.27 3.87
CA ILE A 409 -17.16 8.27 3.89
C ILE A 409 -16.59 7.96 2.50
N GLU A 410 -17.05 6.89 1.85
CA GLU A 410 -16.51 6.48 0.56
C GLU A 410 -16.82 7.47 -0.59
N PRO A 411 -18.04 8.03 -0.72
CA PRO A 411 -18.32 9.11 -1.67
C PRO A 411 -17.39 10.33 -1.47
N GLN A 412 -17.17 10.74 -0.22
CA GLN A 412 -16.24 11.83 0.09
C GLN A 412 -14.80 11.50 -0.30
N ARG A 413 -14.33 10.29 0.04
CA ARG A 413 -13.00 9.81 -0.34
C ARG A 413 -12.80 9.86 -1.86
N ARG A 414 -13.77 9.37 -2.64
CA ARG A 414 -13.71 9.39 -4.10
C ARG A 414 -13.65 10.81 -4.65
N LYS A 415 -14.51 11.70 -4.13
CA LYS A 415 -14.49 13.12 -4.50
C LYS A 415 -13.13 13.77 -4.20
N LEU A 416 -12.63 13.64 -2.98
CA LEU A 416 -11.34 14.20 -2.55
C LEU A 416 -10.18 13.66 -3.40
N ARG A 417 -10.17 12.35 -3.67
CA ARG A 417 -9.17 11.71 -4.54
C ARG A 417 -9.25 12.22 -5.98
N GLY A 418 -10.45 12.56 -6.46
CA GLY A 418 -10.67 13.17 -7.77
C GLY A 418 -10.18 14.63 -7.87
N GLU A 419 -10.15 15.36 -6.76
CA GLU A 419 -9.77 16.78 -6.70
C GLU A 419 -8.27 17.00 -6.47
N GLU A 420 -7.59 16.12 -5.71
CA GLU A 420 -6.17 16.26 -5.34
C GLU A 420 -5.22 15.61 -6.37
N LEU A 421 -4.24 16.39 -6.86
CA LEU A 421 -3.10 15.99 -7.71
C LEU A 421 -3.30 14.65 -8.46
N PRO A 422 -4.05 14.65 -9.58
CA PRO A 422 -4.60 13.47 -10.25
C PRO A 422 -3.62 12.29 -10.45
N GLU A 423 -2.37 12.58 -10.80
CA GLU A 423 -1.33 11.59 -11.04
C GLU A 423 -0.78 10.99 -9.75
N LEU A 424 -0.67 11.79 -8.69
CA LEU A 424 -0.11 11.35 -7.41
C LEU A 424 -1.13 10.57 -6.60
N ALA A 425 -2.43 10.89 -6.73
CA ALA A 425 -3.52 10.17 -6.09
C ALA A 425 -3.61 8.68 -6.46
N LEU A 426 -2.90 8.27 -7.52
CA LEU A 426 -2.75 6.87 -7.93
C LEU A 426 -1.69 6.11 -7.11
N ILE A 427 -0.85 6.81 -6.34
CA ILE A 427 0.12 6.20 -5.43
C ILE A 427 -0.62 5.87 -4.14
N ARG A 428 -1.20 4.67 -4.09
CA ARG A 428 -2.04 4.22 -2.99
C ARG A 428 -1.25 3.56 -1.86
N GLY A 429 -1.60 3.91 -0.61
CA GLY A 429 -1.20 3.24 0.62
C GLY A 429 -2.39 2.54 1.23
N ARG A 430 -2.31 1.23 1.38
CA ARG A 430 -3.47 0.43 1.83
C ARG A 430 -3.79 0.73 3.30
N TRP A 431 -2.76 0.91 4.13
CA TRP A 431 -2.99 1.17 5.54
C TRP A 431 -3.66 2.51 5.77
N SER A 432 -3.21 3.55 5.05
CA SER A 432 -3.77 4.90 5.18
C SER A 432 -5.27 4.94 4.89
N GLU A 433 -5.74 4.13 3.93
CA GLU A 433 -7.15 4.04 3.56
C GLU A 433 -8.02 3.43 4.67
N ASP A 434 -7.59 2.28 5.22
CA ASP A 434 -8.30 1.60 6.30
C ASP A 434 -8.29 2.41 7.60
N VAL A 435 -7.15 3.04 7.88
CA VAL A 435 -6.93 3.91 9.02
C VAL A 435 -7.81 5.16 8.92
N HIS A 436 -7.86 5.80 7.75
CA HIS A 436 -8.73 6.95 7.51
C HIS A 436 -10.20 6.59 7.66
N ARG A 437 -10.64 5.41 7.18
CA ARG A 437 -12.02 4.93 7.37
C ARG A 437 -12.37 4.87 8.86
N HIS A 438 -11.52 4.24 9.66
CA HIS A 438 -11.71 4.16 11.12
C HIS A 438 -11.75 5.55 11.78
N LEU A 439 -10.82 6.44 11.43
CA LEU A 439 -10.82 7.79 11.96
C LEU A 439 -12.08 8.57 11.60
N ARG A 440 -12.51 8.49 10.33
CA ARG A 440 -13.72 9.17 9.88
C ARG A 440 -14.96 8.63 10.55
N ARG A 441 -15.07 7.31 10.77
CA ARG A 441 -16.13 6.72 11.59
C ARG A 441 -16.16 7.36 12.99
N ILE A 442 -15.03 7.37 13.70
CA ILE A 442 -14.93 7.98 15.05
C ILE A 442 -15.30 9.47 15.05
N MET A 443 -14.78 10.24 14.08
CA MET A 443 -15.07 11.67 13.96
C MET A 443 -16.56 11.94 13.71
N LEU A 444 -17.18 11.21 12.76
CA LEU A 444 -18.60 11.38 12.44
C LEU A 444 -19.49 10.90 13.58
N LEU A 445 -19.14 9.77 14.21
CA LEU A 445 -19.87 9.23 15.36
C LEU A 445 -19.78 10.09 16.61
N SER A 446 -18.81 11.00 16.71
CA SER A 446 -18.82 12.04 17.75
C SER A 446 -19.98 13.03 17.60
N ARG A 447 -20.58 13.11 16.41
CA ARG A 447 -21.72 13.97 16.08
C ARG A 447 -23.04 13.21 15.94
N ILE A 448 -22.98 11.94 15.57
CA ILE A 448 -24.14 11.05 15.43
C ILE A 448 -24.45 10.37 16.77
N GLU A 449 -25.68 10.48 17.25
CA GLU A 449 -26.10 9.85 18.52
C GLU A 449 -26.50 8.38 18.30
N HIS A 450 -25.49 7.53 18.07
CA HIS A 450 -25.69 6.08 17.89
C HIS A 450 -24.73 5.27 18.78
N PRO A 451 -25.16 4.88 20.00
CA PRO A 451 -24.27 4.26 20.98
C PRO A 451 -23.69 2.93 20.52
N GLN A 452 -24.48 2.09 19.84
CA GLN A 452 -24.00 0.79 19.30
C GLN A 452 -22.94 0.98 18.21
N ALA A 453 -23.12 1.92 17.28
CA ALA A 453 -22.12 2.22 16.24
C ALA A 453 -20.84 2.81 16.84
N ARG A 454 -20.95 3.67 17.86
CA ARG A 454 -19.80 4.17 18.64
C ARG A 454 -19.04 3.02 19.30
N ALA A 455 -19.74 2.14 20.00
CA ALA A 455 -19.15 0.98 20.65
C ALA A 455 -18.45 0.05 19.65
N GLN A 456 -19.11 -0.24 18.52
CA GLN A 456 -18.55 -1.06 17.45
C GLN A 456 -17.27 -0.44 16.87
N ALA A 457 -17.29 0.85 16.51
CA ALA A 457 -16.12 1.53 15.95
C ALA A 457 -14.93 1.59 16.92
N VAL A 458 -15.21 1.79 18.22
CA VAL A 458 -14.18 1.78 19.26
C VAL A 458 -13.56 0.39 19.42
N ILE A 459 -14.38 -0.66 19.45
CA ILE A 459 -13.89 -2.04 19.56
C ILE A 459 -13.07 -2.43 18.35
N GLU A 460 -13.53 -2.15 17.12
CA GLU A 460 -12.79 -2.44 15.89
C GLU A 460 -11.44 -1.69 15.86
N GLY A 461 -11.44 -0.40 16.23
CA GLY A 461 -10.22 0.37 16.33
C GLY A 461 -9.25 -0.18 17.38
N ARG A 462 -9.74 -0.56 18.56
CA ARG A 462 -8.92 -1.13 19.65
C ARG A 462 -8.36 -2.48 19.26
N GLU A 463 -9.18 -3.33 18.66
CA GLU A 463 -8.77 -4.64 18.17
C GLU A 463 -7.65 -4.51 17.13
N ALA A 464 -7.78 -3.60 16.16
CA ALA A 464 -6.76 -3.35 15.15
C ALA A 464 -5.43 -2.87 15.78
N LEU A 465 -5.48 -1.96 16.75
CA LEU A 465 -4.29 -1.49 17.48
C LEU A 465 -3.63 -2.59 18.31
N CYS A 466 -4.41 -3.35 19.07
CA CYS A 466 -3.92 -4.49 19.85
C CYS A 466 -3.28 -5.54 18.94
N LEU A 467 -3.91 -5.86 17.81
CA LEU A 467 -3.42 -6.84 16.85
C LEU A 467 -2.12 -6.37 16.18
N SER A 468 -2.02 -5.08 15.84
CA SER A 468 -0.80 -4.52 15.27
C SER A 468 0.36 -4.52 16.27
N THR A 469 0.08 -4.25 17.55
CA THR A 469 1.08 -4.32 18.63
C THR A 469 1.57 -5.77 18.81
N ALA A 470 0.65 -6.74 18.78
CA ALA A 470 0.97 -8.16 18.81
C ALA A 470 1.82 -8.58 17.61
N ALA A 471 1.43 -8.14 16.41
CA ALA A 471 2.13 -8.45 15.16
C ALA A 471 3.56 -7.89 15.17
N LEU A 472 3.75 -6.65 15.66
CA LEU A 472 5.08 -6.07 15.85
C LEU A 472 5.94 -6.89 16.82
N TRP A 473 5.38 -7.34 17.95
CA TRP A 473 6.09 -8.18 18.91
C TRP A 473 6.51 -9.53 18.31
N ILE A 474 5.54 -10.24 17.72
CA ILE A 474 5.69 -11.61 17.20
C ILE A 474 6.60 -11.62 15.97
N HIS A 475 6.33 -10.79 14.97
CA HIS A 475 7.14 -10.78 13.75
C HIS A 475 8.53 -10.15 13.95
N ALA A 476 8.74 -9.31 14.98
CA ALA A 476 10.08 -8.85 15.35
C ALA A 476 10.86 -9.85 16.21
N GLU A 477 10.26 -10.99 16.60
CA GLU A 477 10.87 -12.03 17.43
C GLU A 477 11.41 -11.50 18.78
N ARG A 478 10.66 -10.59 19.41
CA ARG A 478 11.06 -9.96 20.69
C ARG A 478 11.02 -10.91 21.89
N GLY A 479 10.35 -12.05 21.75
CA GLY A 479 10.20 -13.10 22.73
C GLY A 479 9.39 -14.25 22.15
N ALA A 480 9.13 -15.31 22.93
CA ALA A 480 8.20 -16.34 22.46
C ALA A 480 6.78 -15.76 22.40
N PRO A 481 5.90 -16.21 21.47
CA PRO A 481 4.52 -15.77 21.44
C PRO A 481 3.78 -15.99 22.77
N ALA A 482 4.12 -17.06 23.50
CA ALA A 482 3.54 -17.37 24.82
C ALA A 482 3.87 -16.32 25.90
N ASP A 483 4.92 -15.51 25.70
CA ASP A 483 5.33 -14.45 26.62
C ASP A 483 4.68 -13.09 26.28
N LEU A 484 3.84 -13.03 25.24
CA LEU A 484 3.17 -11.80 24.82
C LEU A 484 2.21 -11.30 25.90
N THR A 485 2.43 -10.06 26.37
CA THR A 485 1.53 -9.37 27.31
C THR A 485 1.07 -8.04 26.69
N LEU A 486 -0.22 -7.94 26.35
CA LEU A 486 -0.83 -6.72 25.77
C LEU A 486 -1.71 -5.94 26.77
N GLY A 487 -1.81 -6.43 28.01
CA GLY A 487 -2.65 -5.83 29.05
C GLY A 487 -4.16 -6.15 28.90
N PRO A 488 -4.98 -5.75 29.90
CA PRO A 488 -6.41 -6.08 29.95
C PRO A 488 -7.23 -5.50 28.78
N ALA A 489 -6.83 -4.32 28.29
CA ALA A 489 -7.47 -3.64 27.17
C ALA A 489 -7.46 -4.46 25.87
N CYS A 490 -6.56 -5.43 25.74
CA CYS A 490 -6.43 -6.29 24.56
C CYS A 490 -6.95 -7.72 24.79
N ALA A 491 -7.67 -7.97 25.89
CA ALA A 491 -8.16 -9.30 26.25
C ALA A 491 -9.12 -9.90 25.20
N MET A 492 -9.77 -9.08 24.37
CA MET A 492 -10.68 -9.55 23.30
C MET A 492 -9.96 -10.37 22.22
N LEU A 493 -8.64 -10.22 22.06
CA LEU A 493 -7.89 -10.96 21.06
C LEU A 493 -7.74 -12.46 21.38
N GLY A 494 -8.09 -12.88 22.60
CA GLY A 494 -7.99 -14.26 23.05
C GLY A 494 -6.62 -14.61 23.63
N ASP A 495 -6.29 -15.90 23.60
CA ASP A 495 -5.01 -16.39 24.12
C ASP A 495 -3.84 -16.14 23.15
N PRO A 496 -2.58 -16.19 23.63
CA PRO A 496 -1.43 -15.92 22.80
C PRO A 496 -1.27 -16.83 21.57
N ALA A 497 -1.79 -18.07 21.61
CA ALA A 497 -1.71 -19.00 20.48
C ALA A 497 -2.70 -18.63 19.38
N ALA A 498 -3.91 -18.21 19.74
CA ALA A 498 -4.89 -17.66 18.81
C ALA A 498 -4.38 -16.37 18.16
N ILE A 499 -3.73 -15.51 18.95
CA ILE A 499 -3.10 -14.27 18.46
C ILE A 499 -2.00 -14.59 17.46
N ASP A 500 -1.07 -15.49 17.80
CA ASP A 500 0.03 -15.91 16.90
C ASP A 500 -0.49 -16.49 15.58
N ALA A 501 -1.50 -17.36 15.65
CA ALA A 501 -2.14 -17.93 14.47
C ALA A 501 -2.73 -16.85 13.56
N ARG A 502 -3.39 -15.84 14.14
CA ARG A 502 -4.01 -14.73 13.39
C ARG A 502 -2.96 -13.81 12.76
N VAL A 503 -1.98 -13.33 13.53
CA VAL A 503 -0.97 -12.40 12.99
C VAL A 503 -0.07 -13.06 11.96
N SER A 504 0.27 -14.34 12.17
CA SER A 504 1.13 -15.09 11.24
C SER A 504 0.39 -15.49 9.95
N ALA A 505 -0.95 -15.53 9.96
CA ALA A 505 -1.77 -15.87 8.80
C ALA A 505 -1.94 -14.73 7.79
N ASP A 506 -1.93 -13.48 8.26
CA ASP A 506 -1.92 -12.29 7.40
C ASP A 506 -1.16 -11.14 8.10
N PRO A 507 0.18 -11.12 8.00
CA PRO A 507 1.00 -10.11 8.66
C PRO A 507 0.67 -8.69 8.21
N ASP A 508 0.35 -8.50 6.93
CA ASP A 508 0.09 -7.18 6.36
C ASP A 508 -1.23 -6.60 6.91
N ALA A 509 -2.29 -7.41 6.98
CA ALA A 509 -3.55 -6.99 7.60
C ALA A 509 -3.42 -6.78 9.12
N ALA A 510 -2.67 -7.64 9.81
CA ALA A 510 -2.46 -7.53 11.25
C ALA A 510 -1.73 -6.23 11.62
N LEU A 511 -0.82 -5.75 10.77
CA LEU A 511 -0.05 -4.54 11.01
C LEU A 511 -0.80 -3.24 10.61
N THR A 512 -1.86 -3.30 9.79
CA THR A 512 -2.63 -2.13 9.34
C THR A 512 -3.04 -1.21 10.49
N GLY A 513 -3.48 -1.78 11.62
CA GLY A 513 -3.90 -1.03 12.81
C GLY A 513 -2.80 -0.15 13.42
N PHE A 514 -1.53 -0.38 13.07
CA PHE A 514 -0.41 0.46 13.49
C PHE A 514 -0.59 1.90 13.00
N GLY A 515 -1.22 2.11 11.84
CA GLY A 515 -1.45 3.47 11.34
C GLY A 515 -2.32 4.31 12.27
N LEU A 516 -3.25 3.71 13.02
CA LEU A 516 -4.08 4.41 14.03
C LEU A 516 -3.22 5.03 15.14
N SER A 517 -2.08 4.43 15.45
CA SER A 517 -1.13 4.95 16.43
C SER A 517 -0.47 6.27 15.99
N LEU A 518 -0.27 6.45 14.69
CA LEU A 518 0.48 7.57 14.12
C LEU A 518 -0.31 8.88 14.11
N ILE A 519 -1.61 8.84 14.42
CA ILE A 519 -2.56 9.93 14.24
C ILE A 519 -2.65 10.87 15.44
N GLY A 520 -2.23 10.45 16.63
CA GLY A 520 -2.42 11.23 17.86
C GLY A 520 -1.28 12.19 18.23
N ASP A 521 -0.11 12.10 17.58
CA ASP A 521 1.10 12.82 18.04
C ASP A 521 1.31 14.18 17.36
N GLU A 522 0.67 14.43 16.21
CA GLU A 522 0.89 15.63 15.40
C GLU A 522 -0.40 16.09 14.70
N PRO A 523 -0.98 17.27 15.04
CA PRO A 523 -2.18 17.78 14.38
C PRO A 523 -2.06 17.89 12.84
N ALA A 524 -0.85 18.16 12.33
CA ALA A 524 -0.56 18.18 10.90
C ALA A 524 -0.80 16.82 10.22
N ARG A 525 -0.56 15.71 10.93
CA ARG A 525 -0.84 14.37 10.39
C ARG A 525 -2.33 14.11 10.30
N MET A 526 -3.15 14.58 11.24
CA MET A 526 -4.61 14.44 11.15
C MET A 526 -5.18 15.17 9.92
N VAL A 527 -4.72 16.39 9.65
CA VAL A 527 -5.06 17.13 8.41
C VAL A 527 -4.55 16.38 7.18
N GLY A 528 -3.35 15.79 7.27
CA GLY A 528 -2.79 14.93 6.24
C GLY A 528 -3.66 13.70 5.95
N PHE A 529 -4.21 13.04 6.97
CA PHE A 529 -5.14 11.92 6.79
C PHE A 529 -6.41 12.35 6.10
N ASP A 530 -6.96 13.52 6.42
CA ASP A 530 -8.19 13.94 5.76
C ASP A 530 -7.99 14.22 4.26
N ARG A 531 -6.88 14.88 3.91
CA ARG A 531 -6.61 15.31 2.55
C ARG A 531 -5.92 14.25 1.67
N PHE A 532 -5.01 13.48 2.26
CA PHE A 532 -4.13 12.54 1.59
C PHE A 532 -4.30 11.11 2.13
N PHE A 533 -5.50 10.73 2.56
CA PHE A 533 -5.81 9.37 3.06
C PHE A 533 -5.39 8.24 2.11
N TRP A 534 -5.26 8.55 0.82
CA TRP A 534 -4.86 7.60 -0.21
C TRP A 534 -3.35 7.38 -0.24
N ALA A 535 -2.53 8.30 0.26
CA ALA A 535 -1.08 8.23 0.17
C ALA A 535 -0.52 7.23 1.20
N PRO A 536 0.54 6.47 0.88
CA PRO A 536 1.27 5.67 1.85
C PRO A 536 1.69 6.48 3.08
N LEU A 537 1.66 5.86 4.26
CA LEU A 537 1.88 6.56 5.54
C LEU A 537 3.19 7.37 5.57
N GLY A 538 4.27 6.83 4.99
CA GLY A 538 5.56 7.52 4.86
C GLY A 538 5.52 8.77 3.98
N LEU A 539 4.63 8.80 2.98
CA LEU A 539 4.46 9.95 2.09
C LEU A 539 3.59 11.05 2.72
N MET A 540 2.71 10.69 3.65
CA MET A 540 1.76 11.64 4.24
C MET A 540 2.43 12.84 4.90
N LYS A 541 3.55 12.64 5.61
CA LYS A 541 4.31 13.74 6.21
C LYS A 541 4.80 14.74 5.17
N THR A 542 5.27 14.23 4.03
CA THR A 542 5.74 15.07 2.91
C THR A 542 4.58 15.86 2.32
N LEU A 543 3.43 15.24 2.09
CA LEU A 543 2.26 15.90 1.53
C LEU A 543 1.58 16.88 2.51
N SER A 544 1.59 16.56 3.80
CA SER A 544 0.94 17.37 4.86
C SER A 544 1.78 18.57 5.30
N THR A 545 3.07 18.62 4.95
CA THR A 545 3.95 19.75 5.30
C THR A 545 3.80 20.85 4.25
N PRO A 546 3.58 22.12 4.62
CA PRO A 546 3.42 23.18 3.64
C PRO A 546 4.70 23.41 2.80
N PRO A 547 4.56 23.86 1.54
CA PRO A 547 5.70 24.16 0.68
C PRO A 547 6.69 25.13 1.36
N GLY A 548 7.99 24.76 1.37
CA GLY A 548 9.06 25.56 1.99
C GLY A 548 9.32 25.27 3.48
N MET A 549 8.55 24.38 4.11
CA MET A 549 8.80 23.90 5.48
C MET A 549 9.16 22.40 5.55
N HIS A 550 9.42 21.76 4.40
CA HIS A 550 9.86 20.37 4.40
C HIS A 550 11.21 20.26 5.12
N PRO A 551 11.33 19.45 6.18
CA PRO A 551 12.63 19.17 6.74
C PRO A 551 13.45 18.45 5.68
N ASP A 552 14.67 18.91 5.41
CA ASP A 552 15.66 18.27 4.52
C ASP A 552 16.09 16.85 4.98
N ALA A 553 15.35 16.24 5.91
CA ALA A 553 15.64 14.98 6.56
C ALA A 553 14.93 13.78 5.90
N PHE A 554 14.45 13.89 4.67
CA PHE A 554 14.07 12.72 3.87
C PHE A 554 15.32 12.21 3.14
N VAL A 555 16.10 11.37 3.82
CA VAL A 555 17.13 10.58 3.15
C VAL A 555 16.40 9.44 2.46
N LEU A 556 16.37 9.45 1.12
CA LEU A 556 15.89 8.28 0.36
C LEU A 556 16.79 7.09 0.73
N PRO A 557 16.25 5.94 1.19
CA PRO A 557 17.04 4.77 1.60
C PRO A 557 17.94 4.10 0.53
N ASP A 558 18.17 4.76 -0.61
CA ASP A 558 19.11 4.32 -1.66
C ASP A 558 20.24 5.35 -1.90
N ASP A 559 20.29 6.49 -1.19
CA ASP A 559 21.54 7.23 -1.10
C ASP A 559 22.48 6.41 -0.20
N PRO A 560 23.60 5.86 -0.71
CA PRO A 560 24.62 5.34 0.18
C PRO A 560 24.96 6.49 1.11
N MET A 561 24.72 6.34 2.42
CA MET A 561 25.31 7.28 3.36
C MET A 561 26.78 7.38 2.96
N PRO A 562 27.31 8.57 2.64
CA PRO A 562 28.74 8.69 2.43
C PRO A 562 29.37 8.10 3.67
N ALA A 563 30.18 7.06 3.47
CA ALA A 563 30.95 6.47 4.56
C ALA A 563 31.61 7.66 5.28
N PRO A 564 31.59 7.71 6.62
CA PRO A 564 32.27 8.78 7.34
C PRO A 564 33.67 8.88 6.75
N GLU A 565 33.99 10.05 6.18
CA GLU A 565 35.29 10.27 5.56
C GLU A 565 36.33 9.82 6.60
N PRO A 566 37.21 8.85 6.27
CA PRO A 566 38.24 8.46 7.20
C PRO A 566 39.00 9.74 7.54
N ALA A 567 39.10 10.07 8.83
CA ALA A 567 39.90 11.20 9.29
C ALA A 567 41.32 11.00 8.74
N ILE A 568 41.62 11.69 7.65
CA ILE A 568 42.97 11.74 7.12
C ILE A 568 43.72 12.64 8.10
N ASP A 569 44.37 12.03 9.08
CA ASP A 569 45.41 12.67 9.88
C ASP A 569 46.56 13.01 8.93
N VAL A 570 46.48 14.18 8.32
CA VAL A 570 47.60 14.78 7.60
C VAL A 570 48.62 15.18 8.67
N LYS A 571 49.54 14.27 8.99
CA LYS A 571 50.81 14.62 9.62
C LYS A 571 51.58 15.51 8.65
N VAL A 572 51.46 16.82 8.84
CA VAL A 572 52.39 17.77 8.24
C VAL A 572 53.74 17.57 8.93
N GLU A 573 54.60 16.76 8.33
CA GLU A 573 56.02 16.73 8.68
C GLU A 573 56.66 18.02 8.16
N THR A 574 56.84 18.99 9.06
CA THR A 574 57.71 20.14 8.82
C THR A 574 59.16 19.65 8.71
N PHE A 575 59.68 19.59 7.49
CA PHE A 575 61.11 19.44 7.23
C PHE A 575 61.82 20.79 7.43
N GLY A 576 62.59 20.82 8.52
CA GLY A 576 63.74 21.67 8.92
C GLY A 576 64.12 22.96 8.20
N ALA A 577 64.48 23.96 9.02
CA ALA A 577 65.73 24.71 8.89
C ALA A 577 66.14 25.33 10.26
N ASP A 578 67.18 24.74 10.84
CA ASP A 578 68.24 25.25 11.73
C ASP A 578 68.13 26.66 12.37
N ALA A 579 68.44 26.74 13.68
CA ALA A 579 69.75 27.22 14.19
C ALA A 579 69.69 27.85 15.60
N GLN A 580 70.52 27.30 16.50
CA GLN A 580 71.37 27.96 17.52
C GLN A 580 70.78 28.78 18.70
N ALA A 581 71.09 28.34 19.93
CA ALA A 581 71.95 29.03 20.94
C ALA A 581 71.61 28.46 22.35
N SER A 582 72.49 27.69 22.99
CA SER A 582 73.43 28.13 24.05
C SER A 582 72.78 28.48 25.40
N GLU A 583 72.72 27.50 26.32
CA GLU A 583 73.47 27.46 27.60
C GLU A 583 73.35 26.08 28.25
#